data_AF-N8ZJN8-F1
#
_entry.id   AF-N8ZJN8-F1
#
_cell.length_a   1.000
_cell.length_b   1.000
_cell.length_c   1.000
_cell.angle_alpha   90.00
_cell.angle_beta   90.00
_cell.angle_gamma   90.00
#
_symmetry.space_group_name_H-M   'P 1'
#
loop_
_entity.id
_entity.type
_entity.pdbx_description
1 polymer ?
#
loop_
_entity_poly.entity_id
_entity_poly.type
_entity_poly.pdbx_seq_one_letter_code
_entity_poly.pdbx_strand_id
1 'polypeptide(L)'
;MTKIIQNQFLVKQCVDIKNFVDRGVGTITLEKELKIYCESLNDLNKVLGAKSYKDGFVLIRLNVQTGKIEDEFFKSSDQTLASQRYSQYEKLLSKNEKWIVALLSTNAIGGLKEAYPNYFADSEIFLSYIGLIKIAAMIGSAPKIKQEAV
;
A
#
# COMPACT_ATOMS: atom_id res chain seq x y z
N MET A 1 -2.61 15.52 20.15
CA MET A 1 -2.27 16.69 19.31
C MET A 1 -1.62 17.82 20.12
N THR A 2 -2.25 18.33 21.18
CA THR A 2 -1.78 19.48 21.97
C THR A 2 -0.37 19.32 22.55
N LYS A 3 -0.04 18.13 23.08
CA LYS A 3 1.30 17.81 23.60
C LYS A 3 2.40 17.86 22.53
N ILE A 4 2.06 17.57 21.27
CA ILE A 4 3.01 17.56 20.15
C ILE A 4 3.30 19.00 19.71
N ILE A 5 2.26 19.81 19.52
CA ILE A 5 2.36 21.20 19.03
C ILE A 5 3.11 22.09 20.03
N GLN A 6 3.05 21.77 21.33
CA GLN A 6 3.77 22.50 22.37
C GLN A 6 5.27 22.13 22.45
N ASN A 7 5.70 21.04 21.81
CA ASN A 7 7.08 20.57 21.83
C ASN A 7 7.77 20.82 20.48
N GLN A 8 8.66 21.81 20.44
CA GLN A 8 9.35 22.22 19.21
C GLN A 8 10.19 21.11 18.57
N PHE A 9 10.77 20.21 19.37
CA PHE A 9 11.50 19.06 18.85
C PHE A 9 10.56 18.09 18.11
N LEU A 10 9.41 17.78 18.71
CA LEU A 10 8.41 16.90 18.07
C LEU A 10 7.80 17.55 16.83
N VAL A 11 7.55 18.87 16.84
CA VAL A 11 7.10 19.61 15.66
C VAL A 11 8.12 19.50 14.53
N LYS A 12 9.42 19.68 14.82
CA LYS A 12 10.49 19.53 13.83
C LYS A 12 10.51 18.13 13.22
N GLN A 13 10.39 17.08 14.04
CA GLN A 13 10.29 15.71 13.53
C GLN A 13 9.07 15.51 12.62
N CYS A 14 7.92 16.10 12.97
CA CYS A 14 6.73 16.04 12.11
C CYS A 14 6.96 16.73 10.76
N VAL A 15 7.66 17.88 10.76
CA VAL A 15 8.04 18.59 9.52
C VAL A 15 9.00 17.76 8.68
N ASP A 16 10.00 17.12 9.30
CA ASP A 16 10.97 16.28 8.59
C ASP A 16 10.28 15.06 7.95
N ILE A 17 9.38 14.40 8.68
CA ILE A 17 8.59 13.28 8.16
C ILE A 17 7.66 13.75 7.03
N LYS A 18 6.93 14.86 7.22
CA LYS A 18 6.11 15.46 6.17
C LYS A 18 6.93 15.70 4.89
N ASN A 19 8.09 16.34 5.03
CA ASN A 19 8.96 16.65 3.91
C ASN A 19 9.49 15.38 3.23
N PHE A 20 9.69 14.29 3.98
CA PHE A 20 10.09 13.00 3.43
C PHE A 20 8.96 12.33 2.63
N VAL A 21 7.74 12.27 3.18
CA VAL A 21 6.60 11.64 2.49
C VAL A 21 6.08 12.46 1.30
N ASP A 22 6.31 13.77 1.34
CA ASP A 22 6.02 14.67 0.22
C ASP A 22 7.10 14.61 -0.88
N ARG A 23 8.24 13.90 -0.67
CA ARG A 23 9.22 13.67 -1.75
C ARG A 23 8.58 12.85 -2.86
N GLY A 24 9.06 13.03 -4.08
CA GLY A 24 8.51 12.35 -5.24
C GLY A 24 9.34 12.55 -6.50
N VAL A 25 9.07 11.74 -7.51
CA VAL A 25 9.59 11.91 -8.88
C VAL A 25 8.46 12.50 -9.73
N GLY A 26 8.64 13.73 -10.22
CA GLY A 26 7.60 14.44 -10.97
C GLY A 26 6.42 14.84 -10.09
N THR A 27 5.20 14.42 -10.44
CA THR A 27 3.95 14.79 -9.75
C THR A 27 3.46 13.73 -8.74
N ILE A 28 4.20 12.64 -8.57
CA ILE A 28 3.83 11.53 -7.69
C ILE A 28 4.69 11.60 -6.43
N THR A 29 4.06 11.86 -5.29
CA THR A 29 4.71 11.80 -3.97
C THR A 29 4.76 10.37 -3.46
N LEU A 30 5.69 10.07 -2.55
CA LEU A 30 5.79 8.78 -1.87
C LEU A 30 4.47 8.41 -1.16
N GLU A 31 3.81 9.38 -0.53
CA GLU A 31 2.47 9.19 0.05
C GLU A 31 1.46 8.69 -1.00
N LYS A 32 1.50 9.24 -2.22
CA LYS A 32 0.60 8.85 -3.30
C LYS A 32 0.91 7.45 -3.82
N GLU A 33 2.19 7.07 -3.92
CA GLU A 33 2.59 5.69 -4.27
C GLU A 33 2.10 4.68 -3.24
N LEU A 34 2.32 4.98 -1.96
CA LEU A 34 1.84 4.14 -0.85
C LEU A 34 0.31 4.01 -0.87
N LYS A 35 -0.40 5.11 -1.14
CA LYS A 35 -1.86 5.08 -1.26
C LYS A 35 -2.33 4.20 -2.42
N ILE A 36 -1.74 4.36 -3.60
CA ILE A 36 -2.08 3.56 -4.79
C ILE A 36 -1.80 2.07 -4.53
N TYR A 37 -0.71 1.75 -3.82
CA TYR A 37 -0.41 0.37 -3.42
C TYR A 37 -1.50 -0.21 -2.50
N CYS A 38 -1.91 0.53 -1.45
CA CYS A 38 -2.96 0.09 -0.53
C CYS A 38 -4.30 -0.11 -1.25
N GLU A 39 -4.68 0.83 -2.13
CA GLU A 39 -5.88 0.76 -2.96
C GLU A 39 -5.83 -0.47 -3.89
N SER A 40 -4.69 -0.72 -4.54
CA SER A 40 -4.49 -1.86 -5.44
C SER A 40 -4.64 -3.20 -4.70
N LEU A 41 -4.14 -3.31 -3.47
CA LEU A 41 -4.31 -4.51 -2.66
C LEU A 41 -5.77 -4.72 -2.27
N ASN A 42 -6.48 -3.65 -1.91
CA ASN A 42 -7.91 -3.71 -1.57
C ASN A 42 -8.75 -4.14 -2.78
N ASP A 43 -8.46 -3.60 -3.97
CA ASP A 43 -9.16 -3.98 -5.19
C ASP A 43 -8.84 -5.41 -5.62
N LEU A 44 -7.60 -5.85 -5.45
CA LEU A 44 -7.22 -7.26 -5.63
C LEU A 44 -8.04 -8.17 -4.73
N ASN A 45 -8.20 -7.82 -3.45
CA ASN A 45 -9.03 -8.60 -2.54
C ASN A 45 -10.50 -8.67 -2.97
N LYS A 46 -11.06 -7.59 -3.51
CA LYS A 46 -12.43 -7.58 -4.07
C LYS A 46 -12.54 -8.46 -5.31
N VAL A 47 -11.59 -8.35 -6.24
CA VAL A 47 -11.57 -9.14 -7.48
C VAL A 47 -11.47 -10.62 -7.16
N LEU A 48 -10.56 -11.00 -6.27
CA LEU A 48 -10.41 -12.40 -5.84
C LEU A 48 -11.64 -12.90 -5.08
N GLY A 49 -12.21 -12.09 -4.17
CA GLY A 49 -13.41 -12.48 -3.42
C GLY A 49 -14.67 -12.61 -4.29
N ALA A 50 -14.77 -11.84 -5.37
CA ALA A 50 -15.86 -11.97 -6.35
C ALA A 50 -15.73 -13.25 -7.20
N LYS A 51 -14.52 -13.78 -7.34
CA LYS A 51 -14.26 -14.99 -8.11
C LYS A 51 -14.27 -16.19 -7.17
N SER A 52 -15.26 -17.07 -7.32
CA SER A 52 -15.43 -18.27 -6.49
C SER A 52 -14.41 -19.38 -6.80
N TYR A 53 -13.11 -19.05 -6.83
CA TYR A 53 -12.03 -20.01 -7.01
C TYR A 53 -11.98 -20.98 -5.83
N LYS A 54 -11.94 -22.27 -6.13
CA LYS A 54 -11.89 -23.34 -5.13
C LYS A 54 -10.90 -24.40 -5.58
N ASP A 55 -10.18 -24.95 -4.61
CA ASP A 55 -9.27 -26.08 -4.80
C ASP A 55 -8.25 -25.88 -5.92
N GLY A 56 -7.35 -24.92 -5.72
CA GLY A 56 -6.26 -24.69 -6.65
C GLY A 56 -5.33 -23.55 -6.27
N PHE A 57 -4.81 -22.88 -7.30
CA PHE A 57 -3.87 -21.78 -7.21
C PHE A 57 -4.32 -20.63 -8.11
N VAL A 58 -4.07 -19.39 -7.67
CA VAL A 58 -4.29 -18.19 -8.46
C VAL A 58 -2.97 -17.47 -8.61
N LEU A 59 -2.53 -17.30 -9.86
CA LEU A 59 -1.41 -16.48 -10.23
C LEU A 59 -1.88 -15.05 -10.48
N ILE A 60 -1.35 -14.11 -9.73
CA ILE A 60 -1.69 -12.69 -9.77
C ILE A 60 -0.54 -11.92 -10.39
N ARG A 61 -0.88 -10.98 -11.28
CA ARG A 61 0.04 -9.99 -11.85
C ARG A 61 -0.60 -8.62 -11.63
N LEU A 62 -0.02 -7.84 -10.72
CA LEU A 62 -0.49 -6.50 -10.38
C LEU A 62 0.48 -5.47 -10.93
N ASN A 63 -0.02 -4.52 -11.72
CA ASN A 63 0.72 -3.33 -12.10
C ASN A 63 0.42 -2.19 -11.11
N VAL A 64 1.34 -1.90 -10.19
CA VAL A 64 1.13 -0.90 -9.13
C VAL A 64 1.06 0.54 -9.65
N GLN A 65 1.53 0.81 -10.87
CA GLN A 65 1.42 2.14 -11.46
C GLN A 65 0.01 2.41 -12.00
N THR A 66 -0.60 1.41 -12.62
CA THR A 66 -1.90 1.54 -13.31
C THR A 66 -3.06 0.98 -12.49
N GLY A 67 -2.78 0.25 -11.41
CA GLY A 67 -3.79 -0.51 -10.65
C GLY A 67 -4.33 -1.72 -11.42
N LYS A 68 -3.77 -2.06 -12.59
CA LYS A 68 -4.24 -3.19 -13.41
C LYS A 68 -3.95 -4.50 -12.69
N ILE A 69 -5.00 -5.28 -12.43
CA ILE A 69 -4.93 -6.61 -11.84
C ILE A 69 -5.27 -7.64 -12.92
N GLU A 70 -4.38 -8.60 -13.10
CA GLU A 70 -4.61 -9.78 -13.92
C GLU A 70 -4.45 -11.04 -13.06
N ASP A 71 -5.28 -12.02 -13.31
CA ASP A 71 -5.27 -13.27 -12.58
C ASP A 71 -5.48 -14.48 -13.50
N GLU A 72 -4.90 -15.61 -13.11
CA GLU A 72 -4.98 -16.88 -13.83
C GLU A 72 -5.13 -18.02 -12.82
N PHE A 73 -6.20 -18.81 -12.95
CA PHE A 73 -6.52 -19.90 -12.02
C PHE A 73 -6.05 -21.25 -12.56
N PHE A 74 -5.48 -22.05 -11.66
CA PHE A 74 -5.02 -23.41 -11.90
C PHE A 74 -5.66 -24.33 -10.86
N LYS A 75 -6.11 -25.52 -11.25
CA LYS A 75 -6.60 -26.50 -10.26
C LYS A 75 -5.46 -27.02 -9.40
N SER A 76 -5.77 -27.61 -8.25
CA SER A 76 -4.76 -28.25 -7.39
C SER A 76 -3.94 -29.32 -8.12
N SER A 77 -4.55 -30.03 -9.07
CA SER A 77 -3.87 -31.00 -9.94
C SER A 77 -2.78 -30.38 -10.82
N ASP A 78 -2.85 -29.08 -11.09
CA ASP A 78 -2.01 -28.36 -12.03
C ASP A 78 -0.89 -27.58 -11.31
N GLN A 79 -0.52 -27.98 -10.09
CA GLN A 79 0.50 -27.30 -9.27
C GLN A 79 1.81 -27.06 -10.02
N THR A 80 2.29 -28.06 -10.78
CA THR A 80 3.51 -27.93 -11.57
C THR A 80 3.38 -26.87 -12.65
N LEU A 81 2.24 -26.82 -13.35
CA LEU A 81 1.97 -25.80 -14.37
C LEU A 81 1.88 -24.40 -13.75
N ALA A 82 1.18 -24.27 -12.62
CA ALA A 82 1.06 -23.02 -11.88
C ALA A 82 2.44 -22.47 -11.47
N SER A 83 3.32 -23.35 -10.99
CA SER A 83 4.68 -23.01 -10.57
C SER A 83 5.56 -22.59 -11.76
N GLN A 84 5.45 -23.33 -12.88
CA GLN A 84 6.15 -22.97 -14.12
C GLN A 84 5.70 -21.62 -14.67
N ARG A 85 4.40 -21.36 -14.69
CA ARG A 85 3.83 -20.06 -15.12
C ARG A 85 4.30 -18.93 -14.21
N TYR A 86 4.28 -19.13 -12.89
CA TYR A 86 4.82 -18.16 -11.94
C TYR A 86 6.28 -17.81 -12.26
N SER A 87 7.16 -18.82 -12.39
CA SER A 87 8.58 -18.58 -12.70
C SER A 87 8.80 -17.89 -14.06
N GLN A 88 7.94 -18.15 -15.04
CA GLN A 88 7.99 -17.46 -16.34
C GLN A 88 7.68 -15.97 -16.17
N TYR A 89 6.59 -15.64 -15.47
CA TYR A 89 6.20 -14.24 -15.27
C TYR A 89 7.14 -13.49 -14.33
N GLU A 90 7.66 -14.13 -13.29
CA GLU A 90 8.68 -13.55 -12.42
C GLU A 90 9.91 -13.15 -13.25
N LYS A 91 10.40 -14.03 -14.13
CA LYS A 91 11.52 -13.70 -15.03
C LYS A 91 11.16 -12.61 -16.05
N LEU A 92 9.96 -12.66 -16.64
CA LEU A 92 9.51 -11.70 -17.65
C LEU A 92 9.35 -10.28 -17.06
N LEU A 93 8.77 -10.20 -15.86
CA LEU A 93 8.33 -8.94 -15.26
C LEU A 93 9.30 -8.40 -14.19
N SER A 94 10.26 -9.19 -13.69
CA SER A 94 11.25 -8.77 -12.69
C SER A 94 12.05 -7.52 -13.06
N LYS A 95 12.23 -7.24 -14.35
CA LYS A 95 12.92 -6.04 -14.84
C LYS A 95 12.06 -4.77 -14.76
N ASN A 96 10.76 -4.91 -14.49
CA ASN A 96 9.83 -3.81 -14.38
C ASN A 96 9.26 -3.77 -12.96
N GLU A 97 9.86 -2.92 -12.13
CA GLU A 97 9.53 -2.72 -10.71
C GLU A 97 8.04 -2.38 -10.45
N LYS A 98 7.31 -2.00 -11.51
CA LYS A 98 5.89 -1.69 -11.45
C LYS A 98 5.01 -2.93 -11.44
N TRP A 99 5.56 -4.12 -11.70
CA TRP A 99 4.82 -5.36 -11.71
C TRP A 99 5.16 -6.21 -10.50
N ILE A 100 4.12 -6.63 -9.79
CA ILE A 100 4.17 -7.62 -8.72
C ILE A 100 3.58 -8.91 -9.27
N VAL A 101 4.28 -10.02 -9.08
CA VAL A 101 3.82 -11.36 -9.46
C VAL A 101 3.73 -12.21 -8.20
N ALA A 102 2.60 -12.85 -7.97
CA ALA A 102 2.37 -13.70 -6.80
C ALA A 102 1.57 -14.94 -7.17
N LEU A 103 1.93 -16.10 -6.61
CA LEU A 103 1.16 -17.34 -6.73
C LEU A 103 0.56 -17.69 -5.36
N LEU A 104 -0.77 -17.75 -5.28
CA LEU A 104 -1.50 -18.00 -4.05
C LEU A 104 -2.28 -19.31 -4.13
N SER A 105 -2.31 -20.11 -3.07
CA SER A 105 -3.26 -21.24 -2.97
C SER A 105 -4.66 -20.73 -2.65
N THR A 106 -5.72 -21.27 -3.25
CA THR A 106 -7.11 -20.90 -2.96
C THR A 106 -7.51 -21.11 -1.51
N ASN A 107 -6.84 -22.00 -0.78
CA ASN A 107 -7.06 -22.18 0.65
C ASN A 107 -6.57 -20.97 1.47
N ALA A 108 -5.66 -20.17 0.90
CA ALA A 108 -5.28 -18.85 1.39
C ALA A 108 -6.13 -17.71 0.76
N ILE A 109 -7.00 -18.02 -0.21
CA ILE A 109 -7.94 -17.07 -0.87
C ILE A 109 -9.33 -17.18 -0.22
N GLY A 110 -9.43 -17.48 1.08
CA GLY A 110 -10.58 -17.03 1.88
C GLY A 110 -10.70 -15.49 1.89
N GLY A 111 -9.60 -14.84 1.51
CA GLY A 111 -9.43 -13.45 1.16
C GLY A 111 -7.96 -13.14 1.36
N LEU A 112 -7.32 -12.35 0.51
CA LEU A 112 -5.95 -11.88 0.77
C LEU A 112 -5.87 -11.19 2.15
N LYS A 113 -6.99 -10.58 2.57
CA LYS A 113 -7.22 -10.03 3.90
C LYS A 113 -7.36 -11.08 5.01
N GLU A 114 -7.84 -12.29 4.75
CA GLU A 114 -7.88 -13.38 5.76
C GLU A 114 -6.52 -14.04 5.94
N ALA A 115 -5.75 -14.18 4.86
CA ALA A 115 -4.39 -14.71 4.92
C ALA A 115 -3.38 -13.71 5.53
N TYR A 116 -3.60 -12.41 5.35
CA TYR A 116 -2.70 -11.34 5.84
C TYR A 116 -3.46 -10.14 6.45
N PRO A 117 -4.30 -10.34 7.49
CA PRO A 117 -5.21 -9.31 8.01
C PRO A 117 -4.50 -8.06 8.53
N ASN A 118 -3.34 -8.26 9.20
CA ASN A 118 -2.55 -7.17 9.75
C ASN A 118 -2.04 -6.25 8.63
N TYR A 119 -1.60 -6.80 7.50
CA TYR A 119 -1.02 -6.00 6.42
C TYR A 119 -2.00 -4.98 5.82
N PHE A 120 -3.29 -5.35 5.73
CA PHE A 120 -4.35 -4.46 5.26
C PHE A 120 -4.78 -3.44 6.31
N ALA A 121 -5.05 -3.90 7.54
CA ALA A 121 -5.44 -3.02 8.64
C ALA A 121 -4.34 -1.99 8.96
N ASP A 122 -3.09 -2.44 8.96
CA ASP A 122 -1.92 -1.61 9.26
C ASP A 122 -1.66 -0.58 8.17
N SER A 123 -2.00 -0.87 6.91
CA SER A 123 -1.79 0.07 5.80
C SER A 123 -2.70 1.30 5.85
N GLU A 124 -3.98 1.12 6.18
CA GLU A 124 -4.94 2.22 6.35
C GLU A 124 -4.64 3.04 7.62
N ILE A 125 -4.26 2.35 8.71
CA ILE A 125 -3.84 2.97 9.95
C ILE A 125 -2.54 3.76 9.75
N PHE A 126 -1.59 3.20 8.99
CA PHE A 126 -0.33 3.86 8.65
C PHE A 126 -0.57 5.17 7.89
N LEU A 127 -1.39 5.15 6.83
CA LEU A 127 -1.75 6.37 6.09
C LEU A 127 -2.47 7.40 7.00
N SER A 128 -3.30 6.93 7.92
CA SER A 128 -3.97 7.80 8.90
C SER A 128 -2.96 8.49 9.84
N TYR A 129 -1.93 7.78 10.30
CA TYR A 129 -0.86 8.37 11.10
C TYR A 129 -0.03 9.38 10.29
N ILE A 130 0.26 9.11 9.02
CA ILE A 130 0.92 10.09 8.14
C ILE A 130 0.08 11.37 8.05
N GLY A 131 -1.25 11.25 7.88
CA GLY A 131 -2.16 12.40 7.90
C GLY A 131 -2.08 13.21 9.20
N LEU A 132 -2.10 12.55 10.35
CA LEU A 132 -1.97 13.21 11.66
C LEU A 132 -0.63 13.93 11.84
N ILE A 133 0.47 13.32 11.36
CA ILE A 133 1.80 13.92 11.39
C ILE A 133 1.85 15.18 10.52
N LYS A 134 1.24 15.15 9.32
CA LYS A 134 1.17 16.31 8.42
C LYS A 134 0.36 17.46 9.03
N ILE A 135 -0.77 17.16 9.66
CA ILE A 135 -1.58 18.16 10.39
C ILE A 135 -0.75 18.78 11.53
N ALA A 136 -0.05 17.96 12.31
CA ALA A 136 0.81 18.45 13.39
C ALA A 136 1.96 19.34 12.87
N ALA A 137 2.57 18.97 11.74
CA ALA A 137 3.59 19.78 11.08
C ALA A 137 3.04 21.14 10.64
N MET A 138 1.86 21.18 10.01
CA MET A 138 1.23 22.42 9.56
C MET A 138 0.86 23.36 10.71
N ILE A 139 0.22 22.83 11.77
CA ILE A 139 -0.19 23.64 12.92
C ILE A 139 1.02 24.09 13.74
N GLY A 140 2.00 23.21 13.95
CA GLY A 140 3.17 23.49 14.77
C GLY A 140 4.18 24.45 14.14
N SER A 141 4.21 24.54 12.81
CA SER A 141 5.08 25.46 12.06
C SER A 141 4.40 26.78 11.67
N ALA A 142 3.10 26.93 11.94
CA ALA A 142 2.38 28.16 11.65
C ALA A 142 2.98 29.36 12.43
N PRO A 143 3.12 30.54 11.80
CA PRO A 143 3.56 31.74 12.49
C PRO A 143 2.63 32.02 13.67
N LYS A 144 3.20 32.16 14.89
CA LYS A 144 2.40 32.62 16.03
C LYS A 144 1.99 34.06 15.77
N ILE A 145 0.70 34.29 15.61
CA ILE A 145 0.13 35.64 15.54
C ILE A 145 0.52 36.32 16.85
N LYS A 146 1.38 37.34 16.80
CA LYS A 146 1.65 38.19 17.95
C LYS A 146 0.35 38.94 18.24
N GLN A 147 -0.28 38.67 19.37
CA GLN A 147 -1.22 39.63 19.95
C GLN A 147 -0.37 40.81 20.42
N GLU A 148 -0.45 41.92 19.69
CA GLU A 148 0.03 43.20 20.18
C GLU A 148 -0.87 43.59 21.36
N ALA A 149 -0.25 43.68 22.54
CA ALA A 149 -0.93 44.18 23.72
C ALA A 149 -1.24 45.67 23.51
N VAL A 150 -2.52 46.01 23.54
CA VAL A 150 -3.04 47.38 23.65
C VAL A 150 -3.02 47.79 25.11
#